data_AF-A0A7W6GEW9-F1
#
_entry.id   AF-A0A7W6GEW9-F1
#
_cell.length_a   1.000
_cell.length_b   1.000
_cell.length_c   1.000
_cell.angle_alpha   90.00
_cell.angle_beta   90.00
_cell.angle_gamma   90.00
#
_symmetry.space_group_name_H-M   'P 1'
#
loop_
_entity.id
_entity.type
_entity.pdbx_description
1 polymer ?
#
loop_
_entity_poly.entity_id
_entity_poly.type
_entity_poly.pdbx_seq_one_letter_code
_entity_poly.pdbx_strand_id
1 'polypeptide(L)'
;MDKKIRVKIQQKRQIFIHNDLANAAFHFKERVDQKQKADDRHTIGLDMMGCIITLSFTNEARMNFLGYKLIDGWNEWQPVKAKVKAVAKALGISADFGSRPYSTIMEVKEFRDTFAHGKPIVVESTHEEITTQAELDRHNILQPEWMRFMTYEFVQKAHGDLEQIWTEMMGKANLSVFETMTQGGRSIQFIDYVND
;
A
#
# COMPACT_ATOMS: atom_id res chain seq x y z
N MET A 1 32.11 35.04 18.28
CA MET A 1 31.26 34.07 19.00
C MET A 1 29.83 34.51 18.82
N ASP A 2 28.97 33.65 18.29
CA ASP A 2 27.55 33.98 18.10
C ASP A 2 26.86 34.06 19.47
N LYS A 3 26.21 35.19 19.76
CA LYS A 3 25.45 35.38 21.00
C LYS A 3 24.26 34.42 21.02
N LYS A 4 24.08 33.71 22.13
CA LYS A 4 22.91 32.83 22.32
C LYS A 4 21.65 33.70 22.45
N ILE A 5 20.56 33.26 21.83
CA ILE A 5 19.25 33.93 21.91
C ILE A 5 18.21 33.00 22.52
N ARG A 6 17.29 33.56 23.29
CA ARG A 6 16.09 32.89 23.74
C ARG A 6 14.96 33.21 22.78
N VAL A 7 14.26 32.16 22.33
CA VAL A 7 13.13 32.28 21.41
C VAL A 7 11.99 31.37 21.86
N LYS A 8 10.76 31.73 21.55
CA LYS A 8 9.60 30.84 21.62
C LYS A 8 9.31 30.31 20.23
N ILE A 9 9.32 28.99 20.09
CA ILE A 9 9.02 28.31 18.83
C ILE A 9 7.66 27.62 18.97
N GLN A 10 6.73 27.94 18.08
CA GLN A 10 5.50 27.16 17.93
C GLN A 10 5.54 26.49 16.56
N GLN A 11 5.25 25.20 16.49
CA GLN A 11 5.24 24.46 15.23
C GLN A 11 4.03 23.53 15.17
N LYS A 12 3.48 23.39 13.97
CA LYS A 12 2.43 22.43 13.65
C LYS A 12 2.80 21.73 12.35
N ARG A 13 2.70 20.41 12.34
CA ARG A 13 2.93 19.59 11.15
C ARG A 13 1.82 18.55 11.05
N GLN A 14 1.41 18.27 9.82
CA GLN A 14 0.54 17.19 9.41
C GLN A 14 1.36 16.34 8.46
N ILE A 15 1.54 15.06 8.79
CA ILE A 15 2.38 14.15 8.03
C ILE A 15 1.51 13.00 7.58
N PHE A 16 1.41 12.82 6.27
CA PHE A 16 0.48 11.92 5.62
C PHE A 16 1.22 11.03 4.61
N ILE A 17 1.76 9.92 5.12
CA ILE A 17 2.62 8.98 4.37
C ILE A 17 1.94 8.27 3.20
N HIS A 18 0.60 8.25 3.18
CA HIS A 18 -0.16 7.53 2.14
C HIS A 18 0.12 8.05 0.72
N ASN A 19 0.47 9.34 0.57
CA ASN A 19 0.86 9.89 -0.73
C ASN A 19 2.26 9.45 -1.16
N ASP A 20 3.21 9.38 -0.23
CA ASP A 20 4.56 8.89 -0.51
C ASP A 20 4.52 7.42 -0.96
N LEU A 21 3.72 6.61 -0.28
CA LEU A 21 3.49 5.21 -0.63
C LEU A 21 2.76 5.06 -1.98
N ALA A 22 1.75 5.89 -2.25
CA ALA A 22 1.06 5.90 -3.54
C ALA A 22 2.01 6.24 -4.70
N ASN A 23 2.87 7.24 -4.52
CA ASN A 23 3.88 7.62 -5.52
C ASN A 23 4.91 6.51 -5.73
N ALA A 24 5.35 5.83 -4.67
CA ALA A 24 6.27 4.71 -4.78
C ALA A 24 5.62 3.52 -5.52
N ALA A 25 4.36 3.19 -5.22
CA ALA A 25 3.61 2.15 -5.92
C ALA A 25 3.47 2.46 -7.41
N PHE A 26 3.15 3.72 -7.75
CA PHE A 26 3.06 4.21 -9.11
C PHE A 26 4.39 4.09 -9.85
N HIS A 27 5.50 4.48 -9.22
CA HIS A 27 6.84 4.33 -9.79
C HIS A 27 7.16 2.88 -10.17
N PHE A 28 6.85 1.91 -9.30
CA PHE A 28 7.04 0.49 -9.63
C PHE A 28 6.12 0.04 -10.77
N LYS A 29 4.86 0.48 -10.78
CA LYS A 29 3.92 0.18 -11.87
C LYS A 29 4.45 0.69 -13.21
N GLU A 30 4.95 1.92 -13.27
CA GLU A 30 5.52 2.48 -14.50
C GLU A 30 6.73 1.66 -15.00
N ARG A 31 7.60 1.22 -14.10
CA ARG A 31 8.74 0.35 -14.44
C ARG A 31 8.28 -1.00 -15.00
N VAL A 32 7.25 -1.60 -14.39
CA VAL A 32 6.62 -2.82 -14.89
C VAL A 32 6.04 -2.60 -16.29
N ASP A 33 5.30 -1.50 -16.51
CA ASP A 33 4.74 -1.16 -17.82
C ASP A 33 5.82 -0.99 -18.89
N GLN A 34 6.90 -0.27 -18.56
CA GLN A 34 8.01 -0.02 -19.48
C GLN A 34 8.69 -1.32 -19.89
N LYS A 35 8.97 -2.20 -18.93
CA LYS A 35 9.59 -3.51 -19.17
C LYS A 35 8.67 -4.45 -19.93
N GLN A 36 7.39 -4.50 -19.57
CA GLN A 36 6.40 -5.29 -20.29
C GLN A 36 6.31 -4.86 -21.77
N LYS A 37 6.30 -3.55 -22.04
CA LYS A 37 6.28 -3.01 -23.42
C LYS A 37 7.56 -3.32 -24.20
N ALA A 38 8.70 -3.36 -23.53
CA ALA A 38 9.99 -3.70 -24.13
C ALA A 38 10.23 -5.22 -24.25
N ASP A 39 9.29 -6.05 -23.78
CA ASP A 39 9.49 -7.49 -23.54
C ASP A 39 10.75 -7.81 -22.69
N ASP A 40 11.12 -6.86 -21.82
CA ASP A 40 12.25 -7.01 -20.91
C ASP A 40 11.83 -7.82 -19.68
N ARG A 41 12.26 -9.08 -19.66
CA ARG A 41 12.02 -9.99 -18.53
C ARG A 41 13.02 -9.80 -17.39
N HIS A 42 14.10 -9.05 -17.61
CA HIS A 42 15.12 -8.85 -16.60
C HIS A 42 14.55 -8.05 -15.41
N THR A 43 14.58 -8.66 -14.22
CA THR A 43 14.14 -8.06 -12.94
C THR A 43 12.68 -7.56 -12.90
N ILE A 44 11.85 -7.80 -13.92
CA ILE A 44 10.47 -7.34 -13.95
C ILE A 44 9.66 -7.90 -12.77
N GLY A 45 9.92 -9.15 -12.37
CA GLY A 45 9.31 -9.76 -11.19
C GLY A 45 9.64 -9.03 -9.88
N LEU A 46 10.84 -8.44 -9.75
CA LEU A 46 11.20 -7.64 -8.58
C LEU A 46 10.41 -6.33 -8.55
N ASP A 47 10.22 -5.69 -9.70
CA ASP A 47 9.40 -4.49 -9.80
C ASP A 47 7.92 -4.80 -9.51
N MET A 48 7.40 -5.93 -9.99
CA MET A 48 6.03 -6.40 -9.66
C MET A 48 5.87 -6.65 -8.16
N MET A 49 6.83 -7.36 -7.54
CA MET A 49 6.84 -7.63 -6.11
C MET A 49 6.86 -6.34 -5.28
N GLY A 50 7.75 -5.41 -5.64
CA GLY A 50 7.83 -4.09 -5.01
C GLY A 50 6.53 -3.30 -5.16
N CYS A 51 5.91 -3.34 -6.34
CA CYS A 51 4.63 -2.69 -6.59
C CYS A 51 3.52 -3.23 -5.67
N ILE A 52 3.32 -4.55 -5.63
CA ILE A 52 2.21 -5.17 -4.88
C ILE A 52 2.37 -4.96 -3.38
N ILE A 53 3.59 -5.12 -2.84
CA ILE A 53 3.89 -4.82 -1.43
C ILE A 53 3.57 -3.35 -1.12
N THR A 54 4.04 -2.43 -1.96
CA THR A 54 3.83 -1.00 -1.74
C THR A 54 2.34 -0.64 -1.83
N LEU A 55 1.60 -1.19 -2.79
CA LEU A 55 0.14 -1.01 -2.90
C LEU A 55 -0.60 -1.46 -1.64
N SER A 56 -0.18 -2.58 -1.03
CA SER A 56 -0.79 -3.06 0.21
C SER A 56 -0.59 -2.06 1.37
N PHE A 57 0.60 -1.46 1.50
CA PHE A 57 0.88 -0.42 2.49
C PHE A 57 0.15 0.88 2.17
N THR A 58 0.08 1.27 0.89
CA THR A 58 -0.71 2.43 0.43
C THR A 58 -2.17 2.29 0.84
N ASN A 59 -2.79 1.12 0.60
CA ASN A 59 -4.18 0.87 0.99
C ASN A 59 -4.39 1.08 2.49
N GLU A 60 -3.52 0.47 3.31
CA GLU A 60 -3.65 0.56 4.75
C GLU A 60 -3.44 1.99 5.27
N ALA A 61 -2.45 2.71 4.71
CA ALA A 61 -2.18 4.10 5.04
C ALA A 61 -3.33 5.03 4.61
N ARG A 62 -3.95 4.79 3.45
CA ARG A 62 -5.15 5.51 2.99
C ARG A 62 -6.33 5.30 3.92
N MET A 63 -6.57 4.05 4.37
CA MET A 63 -7.64 3.77 5.33
C MET A 63 -7.36 4.40 6.69
N ASN A 64 -6.11 4.40 7.15
CA ASN A 64 -5.73 5.09 8.37
C ASN A 64 -5.95 6.61 8.25
N PHE A 65 -5.61 7.21 7.12
CA PHE A 65 -5.86 8.63 6.86
C PHE A 65 -7.35 8.96 6.88
N LEU A 66 -8.17 8.23 6.12
CA LEU A 66 -9.62 8.46 6.09
C LEU A 66 -10.25 8.21 7.46
N GLY A 67 -9.84 7.15 8.15
CA GLY A 67 -10.29 6.87 9.51
C GLY A 67 -9.97 8.02 10.47
N TYR A 68 -8.73 8.51 10.47
CA TYR A 68 -8.31 9.68 11.26
C TYR A 68 -9.15 10.94 10.95
N LYS A 69 -9.55 11.14 9.69
CA LYS A 69 -10.32 12.31 9.26
C LYS A 69 -11.82 12.21 9.56
N LEU A 70 -12.38 11.01 9.51
CA LEU A 70 -13.83 10.81 9.44
C LEU A 70 -14.42 10.17 10.70
N ILE A 71 -13.61 9.51 11.52
CA ILE A 71 -14.08 8.68 12.63
C ILE A 71 -13.38 9.11 13.92
N ASP A 72 -14.17 9.60 14.87
CA ASP A 72 -13.66 9.94 16.19
C ASP A 72 -13.18 8.68 16.94
N GLY A 73 -12.04 8.79 17.63
CA GLY A 73 -11.42 7.64 18.30
C GLY A 73 -10.92 6.53 17.37
N TRP A 74 -10.52 6.86 16.13
CA TRP A 74 -10.04 5.88 15.16
C TRP A 74 -8.98 4.91 15.72
N ASN A 75 -9.25 3.60 15.60
CA ASN A 75 -8.29 2.55 15.97
C ASN A 75 -7.52 2.06 14.74
N GLU A 76 -6.26 2.47 14.64
CA GLU A 76 -5.36 2.09 13.56
C GLU A 76 -4.84 0.65 13.63
N TRP A 77 -5.04 -0.07 14.75
CA TRP A 77 -4.57 -1.45 14.94
C TRP A 77 -5.55 -2.51 14.44
N GLN A 78 -6.75 -2.11 14.00
CA GLN A 78 -7.74 -3.06 13.52
C GLN A 78 -7.33 -3.73 12.19
N PRO A 79 -7.77 -4.97 11.89
CA PRO A 79 -7.44 -5.64 10.62
C PRO A 79 -7.89 -4.84 9.39
N VAL A 80 -7.19 -4.98 8.25
CA VAL A 80 -7.48 -4.19 7.03
C VAL A 80 -8.95 -4.22 6.60
N LYS A 81 -9.58 -5.39 6.67
CA LYS A 81 -10.99 -5.58 6.29
C LYS A 81 -11.91 -4.78 7.23
N ALA A 82 -11.57 -4.70 8.52
CA ALA A 82 -12.29 -3.89 9.48
C ALA A 82 -12.08 -2.39 9.22
N LYS A 83 -10.84 -1.96 8.90
CA LYS A 83 -10.53 -0.57 8.52
C LYS A 83 -11.39 -0.11 7.34
N VAL A 84 -11.38 -0.88 6.26
CA VAL A 84 -12.14 -0.58 5.03
C VAL A 84 -13.63 -0.53 5.33
N LYS A 85 -14.18 -1.50 6.08
CA LYS A 85 -15.60 -1.50 6.46
C LYS A 85 -15.98 -0.29 7.31
N ALA A 86 -15.14 0.10 8.26
CA ALA A 86 -15.41 1.25 9.12
C ALA A 86 -15.44 2.55 8.32
N VAL A 87 -14.44 2.77 7.45
CA VAL A 87 -14.38 3.93 6.55
C VAL A 87 -15.54 3.92 5.55
N ALA A 88 -15.81 2.80 4.90
CA ALA A 88 -16.93 2.67 3.95
C ALA A 88 -18.27 2.96 4.64
N LYS A 89 -18.48 2.47 5.86
CA LYS A 89 -19.68 2.78 6.66
C LYS A 89 -19.80 4.27 6.96
N ALA A 90 -18.71 4.93 7.37
CA ALA A 90 -18.71 6.37 7.63
C ALA A 90 -19.03 7.20 6.38
N LEU A 91 -18.69 6.68 5.20
CA LEU A 91 -18.92 7.31 3.90
C LEU A 91 -20.23 6.90 3.21
N GLY A 92 -21.01 5.98 3.81
CA GLY A 92 -22.22 5.43 3.19
C GLY A 92 -21.97 4.59 1.94
N ILE A 93 -20.81 3.93 1.85
CA ILE A 93 -20.39 3.07 0.72
C ILE A 93 -20.60 1.59 1.07
N SER A 94 -21.04 0.79 0.09
CA SER A 94 -21.11 -0.66 0.20
C SER A 94 -19.79 -1.31 -0.24
N ALA A 95 -18.99 -1.79 0.71
CA ALA A 95 -17.74 -2.48 0.44
C ALA A 95 -17.94 -4.01 0.35
N ASP A 96 -18.14 -4.54 -0.86
CA ASP A 96 -18.29 -5.98 -1.12
C ASP A 96 -16.96 -6.68 -1.42
N PHE A 97 -16.40 -7.38 -0.43
CA PHE A 97 -15.15 -8.12 -0.58
C PHE A 97 -15.29 -9.42 -1.39
N GLY A 98 -16.48 -9.79 -1.85
CA GLY A 98 -16.71 -10.91 -2.76
C GLY A 98 -16.46 -10.55 -4.23
N SER A 99 -16.39 -9.26 -4.57
CA SER A 99 -16.26 -8.78 -5.93
C SER A 99 -15.29 -7.61 -6.06
N ARG A 100 -14.88 -7.30 -7.30
CA ARG A 100 -14.02 -6.14 -7.58
C ARG A 100 -14.82 -4.84 -7.38
N PRO A 101 -14.17 -3.77 -6.89
CA PRO A 101 -12.72 -3.67 -6.63
C PRO A 101 -12.28 -4.14 -5.23
N TYR A 102 -13.20 -4.35 -4.29
CA TYR A 102 -12.87 -4.60 -2.87
C TYR A 102 -12.25 -5.98 -2.58
N SER A 103 -12.53 -7.00 -3.39
CA SER A 103 -11.87 -8.31 -3.27
C SER A 103 -10.35 -8.20 -3.44
N THR A 104 -9.88 -7.27 -4.28
CA THR A 104 -8.46 -7.04 -4.57
C THR A 104 -7.69 -6.53 -3.35
N ILE A 105 -8.34 -5.86 -2.39
CA ILE A 105 -7.74 -5.49 -1.10
C ILE A 105 -7.27 -6.74 -0.34
N MET A 106 -8.07 -7.82 -0.39
CA MET A 106 -7.74 -9.05 0.32
C MET A 106 -6.58 -9.79 -0.34
N GLU A 107 -6.53 -9.78 -1.68
CA GLU A 107 -5.45 -10.39 -2.45
C GLU A 107 -4.10 -9.68 -2.19
N VAL A 108 -4.05 -8.34 -2.23
CA VAL A 108 -2.80 -7.62 -1.94
C VAL A 108 -2.39 -7.74 -0.48
N LYS A 109 -3.34 -7.88 0.45
CA LYS A 109 -3.04 -8.20 1.85
C LYS A 109 -2.41 -9.58 1.97
N GLU A 110 -2.98 -10.58 1.31
CA GLU A 110 -2.49 -11.95 1.35
C GLU A 110 -1.05 -12.04 0.83
N PHE A 111 -0.78 -11.36 -0.29
CA PHE A 111 0.58 -11.21 -0.80
C PHE A 111 1.49 -10.57 0.25
N ARG A 112 1.11 -9.42 0.80
CA ARG A 112 1.92 -8.74 1.82
C ARG A 112 2.19 -9.62 3.04
N ASP A 113 1.19 -10.33 3.55
CA ASP A 113 1.34 -11.15 4.75
C ASP A 113 2.29 -12.33 4.52
N THR A 114 2.29 -12.88 3.30
CA THR A 114 3.25 -13.90 2.89
C THR A 114 4.69 -13.39 3.01
N PHE A 115 4.97 -12.20 2.49
CA PHE A 115 6.29 -11.58 2.57
C PHE A 115 6.66 -11.07 3.97
N ALA A 116 5.68 -10.53 4.70
CA ALA A 116 5.88 -10.01 6.05
C ALA A 116 6.17 -11.13 7.07
N HIS A 117 5.63 -12.33 6.85
CA HIS A 117 5.89 -13.47 7.71
C HIS A 117 7.09 -14.31 7.25
N GLY A 118 7.39 -14.33 5.94
CA GLY A 118 8.63 -14.88 5.40
C GLY A 118 8.98 -16.29 5.88
N LYS A 119 7.96 -17.11 6.16
CA LYS A 119 8.15 -18.42 6.78
C LYS A 119 8.88 -19.35 5.80
N PRO A 120 9.91 -20.09 6.24
CA PRO A 120 10.49 -21.16 5.43
C PRO A 120 9.41 -22.17 5.03
N ILE A 121 9.45 -22.61 3.77
CA ILE A 121 8.55 -23.62 3.25
C ILE A 121 9.40 -24.80 2.78
N VAL A 122 9.13 -25.98 3.36
CA VAL A 122 9.65 -27.27 2.91
C VAL A 122 8.44 -28.14 2.65
N VAL A 123 8.25 -28.57 1.41
CA VAL A 123 7.13 -29.43 1.00
C VAL A 123 7.70 -30.78 0.60
N GLU A 124 7.28 -31.82 1.31
CA GLU A 124 7.52 -33.22 0.95
C GLU A 124 6.19 -33.82 0.53
N SER A 125 6.10 -34.32 -0.70
CA SER A 125 4.92 -35.03 -1.19
C SER A 125 5.32 -36.32 -1.87
N THR A 126 4.53 -37.37 -1.66
CA THR A 126 4.68 -38.65 -2.35
C THR A 126 3.30 -39.08 -2.81
N HIS A 127 3.14 -39.24 -4.12
CA HIS A 127 1.93 -39.73 -4.74
C HIS A 127 2.28 -40.55 -5.98
N GLU A 128 1.41 -41.49 -6.33
CA GLU A 128 1.48 -42.19 -7.61
C GLU A 128 0.65 -41.41 -8.63
N GLU A 129 1.21 -41.18 -9.82
CA GLU A 129 0.54 -40.46 -10.91
C GLU A 129 0.75 -41.21 -12.22
N ILE A 130 -0.32 -41.38 -12.99
CA ILE A 130 -0.24 -41.89 -14.36
C ILE A 130 -0.13 -40.68 -15.28
N THR A 131 1.05 -40.47 -15.86
CA THR A 131 1.40 -39.25 -16.62
C THR A 131 2.43 -39.59 -17.71
N THR A 132 2.64 -38.67 -18.65
CA THR A 132 3.67 -38.79 -19.70
C THR A 132 4.95 -38.05 -19.30
N GLN A 133 6.08 -38.38 -19.95
CA GLN A 133 7.34 -37.65 -19.72
C GLN A 133 7.19 -36.14 -20.00
N ALA A 134 6.46 -35.79 -21.07
CA ALA A 134 6.23 -34.39 -21.41
C ALA A 134 5.37 -33.65 -20.37
N GLU A 135 4.45 -34.34 -19.69
CA GLU A 135 3.67 -33.79 -18.60
C GLU A 135 4.51 -33.62 -17.34
N LEU A 136 5.32 -34.63 -16.99
CA LEU A 136 6.30 -34.54 -15.89
C LEU A 136 7.29 -33.38 -16.08
N ASP A 137 7.82 -33.18 -17.29
CA ASP A 137 8.76 -32.08 -17.58
C ASP A 137 8.11 -30.69 -17.43
N ARG A 138 6.76 -30.62 -17.48
CA ARG A 138 6.00 -29.40 -17.21
C ARG A 138 5.67 -29.21 -15.73
N HIS A 139 5.93 -30.19 -14.85
CA HIS A 139 5.71 -30.03 -13.41
C HIS A 139 6.67 -29.00 -12.83
N ASN A 140 6.12 -27.83 -12.50
CA ASN A 140 6.90 -26.75 -11.92
C ASN A 140 6.83 -26.79 -10.40
N ILE A 141 7.61 -27.69 -9.80
CA ILE A 141 7.67 -27.90 -8.34
C ILE A 141 8.32 -26.74 -7.57
N LEU A 142 8.92 -25.78 -8.27
CA LEU A 142 9.64 -24.64 -7.68
C LEU A 142 8.81 -23.35 -7.62
N GLN A 143 7.48 -23.43 -7.82
CA GLN A 143 6.59 -22.26 -7.78
C GLN A 143 5.95 -22.12 -6.40
N PRO A 144 6.42 -21.19 -5.56
CA PRO A 144 5.70 -20.86 -4.33
C PRO A 144 4.38 -20.14 -4.64
N GLU A 145 3.40 -20.27 -3.75
CA GLU A 145 2.03 -19.76 -3.94
C GLU A 145 1.99 -18.28 -4.35
N TRP A 146 2.87 -17.45 -3.79
CA TRP A 146 2.86 -16.01 -4.06
C TRP A 146 3.23 -15.63 -5.51
N MET A 147 3.87 -16.52 -6.28
CA MET A 147 4.15 -16.25 -7.69
C MET A 147 2.88 -16.07 -8.53
N ARG A 148 1.73 -16.59 -8.08
CA ARG A 148 0.43 -16.36 -8.75
C ARG A 148 0.03 -14.89 -8.84
N PHE A 149 0.55 -14.06 -7.93
CA PHE A 149 0.32 -12.62 -7.92
C PHE A 149 1.34 -11.84 -8.76
N MET A 150 2.46 -12.46 -9.13
CA MET A 150 3.57 -11.80 -9.83
C MET A 150 3.36 -11.79 -11.34
N THR A 151 2.21 -11.26 -11.77
CA THR A 151 1.85 -11.11 -13.18
C THR A 151 1.58 -9.64 -13.53
N TYR A 152 1.78 -9.30 -14.80
CA TYR A 152 1.49 -7.95 -15.29
C TYR A 152 0.02 -7.60 -15.08
N GLU A 153 -0.87 -8.54 -15.38
CA GLU A 153 -2.32 -8.41 -15.25
C GLU A 153 -2.72 -8.15 -13.81
N PHE A 154 -2.12 -8.85 -12.84
CA PHE A 154 -2.40 -8.64 -11.43
C PHE A 154 -1.92 -7.27 -10.96
N VAL A 155 -0.74 -6.81 -11.39
CA VAL A 155 -0.26 -5.45 -11.06
C VAL A 155 -1.21 -4.38 -11.59
N GLN A 156 -1.66 -4.49 -12.84
CA GLN A 156 -2.62 -3.53 -13.41
C GLN A 156 -3.96 -3.57 -12.66
N LYS A 157 -4.47 -4.78 -12.38
CA LYS A 157 -5.70 -4.98 -11.62
C LYS A 157 -5.60 -4.36 -10.23
N ALA A 158 -4.55 -4.69 -9.49
CA ALA A 158 -4.32 -4.21 -8.13
C ALA A 158 -4.27 -2.68 -8.10
N HIS A 159 -3.39 -2.08 -8.90
CA HIS A 159 -3.28 -0.63 -8.96
C HIS A 159 -4.62 0.03 -9.36
N GLY A 160 -5.28 -0.46 -10.40
CA GLY A 160 -6.54 0.10 -10.89
C GLY A 160 -7.65 0.03 -9.85
N ASP A 161 -7.86 -1.13 -9.22
CA ASP A 161 -8.91 -1.33 -8.22
C ASP A 161 -8.68 -0.46 -6.97
N LEU A 162 -7.43 -0.36 -6.51
CA LEU A 162 -7.05 0.44 -5.35
C LEU A 162 -7.19 1.96 -5.60
N GLU A 163 -6.86 2.43 -6.80
CA GLU A 163 -7.13 3.83 -7.20
C GLU A 163 -8.63 4.11 -7.35
N GLN A 164 -9.40 3.16 -7.88
CA GLN A 164 -10.86 3.28 -7.97
C GLN A 164 -11.50 3.43 -6.59
N ILE A 165 -11.11 2.56 -5.64
CA ILE A 165 -11.59 2.63 -4.24
C ILE A 165 -11.21 3.97 -3.61
N TRP A 166 -9.95 4.40 -3.77
CA TRP A 166 -9.47 5.67 -3.23
C TRP A 166 -10.26 6.85 -3.78
N THR A 167 -10.48 6.88 -5.09
CA THR A 167 -11.23 7.94 -5.78
C THR A 167 -12.68 8.00 -5.32
N GLU A 168 -13.35 6.84 -5.22
CA GLU A 168 -14.73 6.74 -4.70
C GLU A 168 -14.83 7.28 -3.28
N MET A 169 -13.93 6.84 -2.39
CA MET A 169 -13.94 7.25 -0.99
C MET A 169 -13.62 8.74 -0.82
N MET A 170 -12.64 9.27 -1.55
CA MET A 170 -12.32 10.70 -1.53
C MET A 170 -13.49 11.55 -2.02
N GLY A 171 -14.18 11.11 -3.07
CA GLY A 171 -15.38 11.78 -3.58
C GLY A 171 -16.52 11.83 -2.57
N LYS A 172 -16.66 10.82 -1.70
CA LYS A 172 -17.65 10.79 -0.62
C LYS A 172 -17.19 11.50 0.65
N ALA A 173 -15.88 11.54 0.91
CA ALA A 173 -15.30 12.17 2.10
C ALA A 173 -15.41 13.71 2.07
N ASN A 174 -15.69 14.29 0.91
CA ASN A 174 -15.73 15.75 0.69
C ASN A 174 -14.44 16.46 1.17
N LEU A 175 -13.30 15.77 1.01
CA LEU A 175 -11.97 16.28 1.32
C LEU A 175 -11.33 16.82 0.04
N SER A 176 -10.70 17.98 0.14
CA SER A 176 -9.85 18.50 -0.93
C SER A 176 -8.50 17.78 -0.98
N VAL A 177 -7.84 17.80 -2.14
CA VAL A 177 -6.48 17.25 -2.30
C VAL A 177 -5.49 17.93 -1.34
N PHE A 178 -5.65 19.22 -1.07
CA PHE A 178 -4.78 19.94 -0.13
C PHE A 178 -4.87 19.38 1.29
N GLU A 179 -6.02 18.84 1.70
CA GLU A 179 -6.21 18.24 3.03
C GLU A 179 -5.57 16.86 3.18
N THR A 180 -5.13 16.26 2.08
CA THR A 180 -4.37 15.00 2.05
C THR A 180 -2.87 15.23 2.07
N MET A 181 -2.38 16.47 1.86
CA MET A 181 -0.96 16.77 1.74
C MET A 181 -0.24 16.85 3.09
N THR A 182 0.97 16.31 3.15
CA THR A 182 1.91 16.60 4.24
C THR A 182 2.23 18.09 4.22
N GLN A 183 1.96 18.78 5.34
CA GLN A 183 2.15 20.23 5.44
C GLN A 183 2.52 20.65 6.86
N GLY A 184 3.15 21.81 7.01
CA GLY A 184 3.48 22.33 8.32
C GLY A 184 4.05 23.75 8.29
N GLY A 185 4.10 24.35 9.46
CA GLY A 185 4.64 25.68 9.66
C GLY A 185 5.25 25.83 11.04
N ARG A 186 6.15 26.79 11.17
CA ARG A 186 6.68 27.23 12.46
C ARG A 186 6.63 28.75 12.57
N SER A 187 6.26 29.26 13.73
CA SER A 187 6.50 30.64 14.14
C SER A 187 7.65 30.66 15.14
N ILE A 188 8.51 31.68 15.01
CA ILE A 188 9.63 31.92 15.91
C ILE A 188 9.45 33.34 16.44
N GLN A 189 9.29 33.47 17.75
CA GLN A 189 9.22 34.74 18.43
C GLN A 189 10.52 34.94 19.22
N PHE A 190 11.27 35.99 18.89
CA PHE A 190 12.43 36.40 19.68
C PHE A 190 12.00 36.87 21.07
N ILE A 191 12.76 36.49 22.09
CA ILE A 191 12.54 36.91 23.48
C ILE A 191 13.67 37.84 23.92
N ASP A 192 14.89 37.32 24.04
CA ASP A 192 16.07 38.08 24.49
C ASP A 192 17.38 37.45 24.00
N TYR A 193 18.49 38.17 24.21
CA TYR A 193 19.82 37.59 24.18
C TYR A 193 20.12 36.97 25.55
N VAL A 194 20.68 35.76 25.54
CA VAL A 194 21.23 35.15 26.75
C VAL A 194 22.60 35.81 26.96
N ASN A 195 22.69 36.73 27.93
CA ASN A 195 23.98 37.21 28.40
C ASN A 195 24.69 36.05 29.10
N ASP A 196 25.98 35.87 28.82
CA ASP A 196 26.84 34.93 29.55
C ASP A 196 26.96 35.33 31.04
#